data_AF-A0A2A4J0G9-F1
#
_entry.id   AF-A0A2A4J0G9-F1
#
_cell.length_a   1.000
_cell.length_b   1.000
_cell.length_c   1.000
_cell.angle_alpha   90.00
_cell.angle_beta   90.00
_cell.angle_gamma   90.00
#
_symmetry.space_group_name_H-M   'P 1'
#
loop_
_entity.id
_entity.type
_entity.pdbx_description
1 polymer ?
#
loop_
_entity_poly.entity_id
_entity_poly.type
_entity_poly.pdbx_seq_one_letter_code
_entity_poly.pdbx_strand_id
1 'polypeptide(L)'
;MDASGNTMQEKVPAHRSAVYISEVIDGICKKMDDYVRVYYKATNKLAIMQLITKEGGMNPEFSKTKFVTDDDLNKSLEYYCERMFEENEDEITSLYKNRPDDDIMPDAEREICFNHAQYCEEWMLPTDEDTTWTREMEEQYVKIHGPDPYGFGGLPPQNEMPDFSKDYDDMEQQSDEIDLQAENEKDEL
;
A
#
# COMPACT_ATOMS: atom_id res chain seq x y z
N MET A 1 2.38 -38.76 -12.34
CA MET A 1 3.36 -39.86 -12.48
C MET A 1 2.96 -40.67 -13.69
N ASP A 2 3.89 -40.96 -14.60
CA ASP A 2 3.61 -41.87 -15.71
C ASP A 2 3.57 -43.33 -15.22
N ALA A 3 3.18 -44.25 -16.10
CA ALA A 3 3.12 -45.68 -15.79
C ALA A 3 4.49 -46.31 -15.44
N SER A 4 5.59 -45.57 -15.59
CA SER A 4 6.96 -46.00 -15.27
C SER A 4 7.47 -45.43 -13.95
N GLY A 5 6.64 -44.69 -13.20
CA GLY A 5 7.03 -44.07 -11.94
C GLY A 5 7.86 -42.80 -12.09
N ASN A 6 7.98 -42.26 -13.31
CA ASN A 6 8.60 -40.96 -13.49
C ASN A 6 7.63 -39.85 -13.06
N THR A 7 8.09 -39.00 -12.15
CA THR A 7 7.51 -37.69 -11.94
C THR A 7 7.97 -36.80 -13.09
N MET A 8 7.06 -36.48 -14.02
CA MET A 8 7.34 -35.44 -15.01
C MET A 8 7.40 -34.11 -14.25
N GLN A 9 8.61 -33.70 -13.88
CA GLN A 9 8.85 -32.37 -13.34
C GLN A 9 8.82 -31.39 -14.51
N GLU A 10 7.86 -30.48 -14.46
CA GLU A 10 7.80 -29.39 -15.41
C GLU A 10 8.97 -28.44 -15.16
N LYS A 11 9.86 -28.33 -16.15
CA LYS A 11 11.03 -27.45 -16.05
C LYS A 11 10.65 -26.07 -16.54
N VAL A 12 10.55 -25.13 -15.61
CA VAL A 12 10.38 -23.70 -15.89
C VAL A 12 11.64 -22.93 -15.46
N PRO A 13 11.94 -21.79 -16.09
CA PRO A 13 12.97 -20.89 -15.59
C PRO A 13 12.71 -20.49 -14.13
N ALA A 14 13.76 -20.30 -13.33
CA ALA A 14 13.64 -20.00 -11.90
C ALA A 14 12.80 -18.75 -11.63
N HIS A 15 12.97 -17.70 -12.44
CA HIS A 15 12.21 -16.45 -12.37
C HIS A 15 10.71 -16.59 -12.75
N ARG A 16 10.29 -17.78 -13.20
CA ARG A 16 8.89 -18.14 -13.49
C ARG A 16 8.38 -19.28 -12.62
N SER A 17 9.17 -19.68 -11.62
CA SER A 17 8.72 -20.67 -10.65
C SER A 17 7.70 -20.04 -9.70
N ALA A 18 6.72 -20.84 -9.25
CA ALA A 18 5.74 -20.40 -8.26
C ALA A 18 6.43 -19.78 -7.03
N VAL A 19 7.46 -20.46 -6.50
CA VAL A 19 8.25 -20.00 -5.36
C VAL A 19 8.82 -18.60 -5.58
N TYR A 20 9.45 -18.35 -6.74
CA TYR A 20 10.01 -17.03 -7.04
C TYR A 20 8.92 -15.95 -7.16
N ILE A 21 7.79 -16.29 -7.78
CA ILE A 21 6.66 -15.36 -7.95
C ILE A 21 6.09 -14.98 -6.58
N SER A 22 5.87 -15.96 -5.69
CA SER A 22 5.40 -15.70 -4.32
C SER A 22 6.39 -14.83 -3.55
N GLU A 23 7.70 -15.11 -3.60
CA GLU A 23 8.72 -14.27 -2.95
C GLU A 23 8.72 -12.81 -3.46
N VAL A 24 8.53 -12.61 -4.78
CA VAL A 24 8.43 -11.28 -5.37
C VAL A 24 7.18 -10.56 -4.88
N ILE A 25 6.05 -11.26 -4.78
CA ILE A 25 4.78 -10.67 -4.38
C ILE A 25 4.77 -10.32 -2.90
N ASP A 26 5.34 -11.15 -2.03
CA ASP A 26 5.57 -10.80 -0.63
C ASP A 26 6.37 -9.50 -0.51
N GLY A 27 7.40 -9.33 -1.37
CA GLY A 27 8.18 -8.11 -1.43
C GLY A 27 7.43 -6.89 -1.98
N ILE A 28 6.37 -7.10 -2.77
CA ILE A 28 5.46 -6.05 -3.25
C ILE A 28 4.46 -5.67 -2.15
N CYS A 29 3.84 -6.66 -1.50
CA CYS A 29 2.85 -6.42 -0.46
C CYS A 29 3.45 -5.70 0.75
N LYS A 30 4.68 -6.04 1.16
CA LYS A 30 5.42 -5.29 2.18
C LYS A 30 5.65 -3.81 1.85
N LYS A 31 5.71 -3.47 0.56
CA LYS A 31 5.85 -2.06 0.13
C LYS A 31 4.53 -1.31 0.16
N MET A 32 3.40 -1.98 0.35
CA MET A 32 2.10 -1.33 0.44
C MET A 32 1.97 -0.44 1.68
N ASP A 33 2.84 -0.62 2.69
CA ASP A 33 2.97 0.29 3.82
C ASP A 33 3.38 1.73 3.43
N ASP A 34 4.10 1.87 2.30
CA ASP A 34 4.48 3.17 1.73
C ASP A 34 3.32 3.86 0.99
N TYR A 35 2.20 3.16 0.84
CA TYR A 35 1.01 3.64 0.15
C TYR A 35 -0.11 3.96 1.14
N VAL A 36 -0.95 4.90 0.73
CA VAL A 36 -2.05 5.43 1.51
C VAL A 36 -3.32 5.42 0.66
N ARG A 37 -4.47 5.23 1.31
CA ARG A 37 -5.78 5.44 0.68
C ARG A 37 -6.10 6.93 0.67
N VAL A 38 -6.50 7.44 -0.49
CA VAL A 38 -6.85 8.85 -0.67
C VAL A 38 -8.08 9.01 -1.56
N TYR A 39 -8.72 10.17 -1.48
CA TYR A 39 -9.71 10.63 -2.44
C TYR A 39 -9.11 11.75 -3.30
N TYR A 40 -9.24 11.68 -4.61
CA TYR A 40 -8.97 12.82 -5.47
C TYR A 40 -9.93 13.96 -5.13
N LYS A 41 -9.42 15.17 -4.86
CA LYS A 41 -10.29 16.31 -4.51
C LYS A 41 -11.21 16.73 -5.65
N ALA A 42 -10.79 16.51 -6.90
CA ALA A 42 -11.52 16.91 -8.10
C ALA A 42 -12.81 16.11 -8.31
N THR A 43 -12.73 14.79 -8.13
CA THR A 43 -13.80 13.84 -8.48
C THR A 43 -14.34 13.08 -7.27
N ASN A 44 -13.68 13.20 -6.12
CA ASN A 44 -13.93 12.43 -4.91
C ASN A 44 -13.82 10.90 -5.10
N LYS A 45 -13.02 10.49 -6.09
CA LYS A 45 -12.77 9.07 -6.38
C LYS A 45 -11.69 8.51 -5.47
N LEU A 46 -11.92 7.30 -4.94
CA LEU A 46 -10.96 6.58 -4.11
C LEU A 46 -9.77 6.11 -4.95
N ALA A 47 -8.56 6.27 -4.42
CA ALA A 47 -7.32 5.86 -5.03
C ALA A 47 -6.31 5.41 -3.96
N ILE A 48 -5.26 4.74 -4.42
CA ILE A 48 -4.08 4.41 -3.62
C ILE A 48 -2.94 5.28 -4.14
N MET A 49 -2.24 5.97 -3.24
CA MET A 49 -1.15 6.89 -3.56
C MET A 49 0.08 6.53 -2.75
N GLN A 50 1.26 6.49 -3.38
CA GLN A 50 2.52 6.37 -2.64
C GLN A 50 2.77 7.67 -1.88
N LEU A 51 3.00 7.60 -0.56
CA LEU A 51 3.17 8.79 0.27
C LEU A 51 4.54 9.45 0.06
N ILE A 52 5.59 8.63 0.12
CA ILE A 52 6.98 9.05 -0.02
C ILE A 52 7.51 8.49 -1.34
N THR A 53 8.04 9.35 -2.20
CA THR A 53 8.62 8.94 -3.48
C THR A 53 9.91 8.16 -3.25
N LYS A 54 10.39 7.46 -4.29
CA LYS A 54 11.65 6.70 -4.22
C LYS A 54 12.86 7.58 -3.89
N GLU A 55 12.79 8.87 -4.19
CA GLU A 55 13.81 9.88 -3.89
C GLU A 55 13.72 10.41 -2.45
N GLY A 56 12.74 9.96 -1.64
CA GLY A 56 12.54 10.36 -0.24
C GLY A 56 11.73 11.64 -0.03
N GLY A 57 11.16 12.22 -1.10
CA GLY A 57 10.28 13.39 -1.02
C GLY A 57 8.81 13.00 -0.84
N MET A 58 7.98 13.95 -0.37
CA MET A 58 6.53 13.75 -0.37
C MET A 58 5.98 13.75 -1.81
N ASN A 59 4.99 12.91 -2.08
CA ASN A 59 4.38 12.82 -3.41
C ASN A 59 3.82 14.18 -3.86
N PRO A 60 4.17 14.69 -5.05
CA PRO A 60 3.67 16.00 -5.53
C PRO A 60 2.14 16.06 -5.67
N GLU A 61 1.50 14.90 -5.85
CA GLU A 61 0.06 14.79 -5.96
C GLU A 61 -0.65 14.88 -4.60
N PHE A 62 0.09 14.87 -3.49
CA PHE A 62 -0.44 14.93 -2.12
C PHE A 62 -1.44 16.08 -1.95
N SER A 63 -1.08 17.29 -2.39
CA SER A 63 -1.91 18.50 -2.31
C SER A 63 -3.25 18.41 -3.06
N LYS A 64 -3.37 17.48 -4.02
CA LYS A 64 -4.56 17.26 -4.85
C LYS A 64 -5.49 16.19 -4.28
N THR A 65 -5.11 15.58 -3.18
CA THR A 65 -5.79 14.42 -2.59
C THR A 65 -6.19 14.68 -1.14
N LYS A 66 -7.18 13.94 -0.66
CA LYS A 66 -7.62 13.92 0.73
C LYS A 66 -7.40 12.53 1.31
N PHE A 67 -6.71 12.44 2.44
CA PHE A 67 -6.46 11.18 3.12
C PHE A 67 -7.74 10.53 3.63
N VAL A 68 -7.80 9.21 3.52
CA VAL A 68 -8.77 8.41 4.26
C VAL A 68 -8.25 8.26 5.69
N THR A 69 -8.84 9.01 6.62
CA THR A 69 -8.53 8.92 8.05
C THR A 69 -9.26 7.72 8.64
N ASP A 70 -8.66 6.56 8.53
CA ASP A 70 -9.04 5.34 9.26
C ASP A 70 -8.02 5.12 10.39
N ASP A 71 -8.41 4.46 11.49
CA ASP A 71 -7.53 4.23 12.64
C ASP A 71 -6.25 3.43 12.25
N ASP A 72 -6.30 2.72 11.12
CA ASP A 72 -5.19 2.05 10.47
C ASP A 72 -4.96 2.60 9.05
N LEU A 73 -4.45 3.83 8.98
CA LEU A 73 -4.22 4.58 7.73
C LEU A 73 -3.53 3.74 6.62
N ASN A 74 -2.65 2.79 7.01
CA ASN A 74 -1.86 1.96 6.08
C ASN A 74 -1.85 0.46 6.37
N LYS A 75 -2.09 0.01 7.63
CA LYS A 75 -1.93 -1.42 7.99
C LYS A 75 -2.88 -2.37 7.24
N SER A 76 -3.92 -1.82 6.62
CA SER A 76 -4.87 -2.60 5.85
C SER A 76 -4.37 -2.94 4.43
N LEU A 77 -3.48 -2.12 3.82
CA LEU A 77 -3.13 -2.30 2.40
C LEU A 77 -2.18 -3.48 2.16
N GLU A 78 -1.19 -3.69 3.04
CA GLU A 78 -0.35 -4.90 3.01
C GLU A 78 -1.24 -6.14 3.13
N TYR A 79 -2.10 -6.19 4.15
CA TYR A 79 -3.04 -7.30 4.36
C TYR A 79 -3.96 -7.54 3.16
N TYR A 80 -4.51 -6.48 2.54
CA TYR A 80 -5.32 -6.64 1.33
C TYR A 80 -4.52 -7.17 0.14
N CYS A 81 -3.26 -6.76 0.00
CA CYS A 81 -2.38 -7.27 -1.05
C CYS A 81 -2.08 -8.75 -0.85
N GLU A 82 -1.69 -9.15 0.37
CA GLU A 82 -1.41 -10.55 0.72
C GLU A 82 -2.65 -11.41 0.47
N ARG A 83 -3.80 -10.99 1.00
CA ARG A 83 -5.07 -11.70 0.82
C ARG A 83 -5.48 -11.82 -0.65
N MET A 84 -5.33 -10.74 -1.43
CA MET A 84 -5.63 -10.75 -2.86
C MET A 84 -4.77 -11.78 -3.59
N PHE A 85 -3.49 -11.85 -3.28
CA PHE A 85 -2.59 -12.82 -3.88
C PHE A 85 -2.90 -14.25 -3.44
N GLU A 86 -3.07 -14.49 -2.14
CA GLU A 86 -3.41 -15.81 -1.59
C GLU A 86 -4.69 -16.39 -2.22
N GLU A 87 -5.71 -15.56 -2.45
CA GLU A 87 -6.96 -16.00 -3.08
C GLU A 87 -6.82 -16.30 -4.58
N ASN A 88 -5.75 -15.84 -5.25
CA ASN A 88 -5.56 -15.90 -6.70
C ASN A 88 -4.18 -16.47 -7.12
N GLU A 89 -3.49 -17.19 -6.22
CA GLU A 89 -2.09 -17.61 -6.39
C GLU A 89 -1.91 -18.49 -7.64
N ASP A 90 -2.81 -19.45 -7.84
CA ASP A 90 -2.76 -20.41 -8.94
C ASP A 90 -2.94 -19.71 -10.30
N GLU A 91 -3.91 -18.80 -10.41
CA GLU A 91 -4.19 -18.03 -11.61
C GLU A 91 -3.02 -17.09 -11.96
N ILE A 92 -2.54 -16.33 -10.97
CA ILE A 92 -1.43 -15.38 -11.14
C ILE A 92 -0.16 -16.13 -11.53
N THR A 93 0.17 -17.23 -10.86
CA THR A 93 1.35 -18.04 -11.17
C THR A 93 1.25 -18.63 -12.58
N SER A 94 0.07 -19.13 -12.97
CA SER A 94 -0.17 -19.67 -14.30
C SER A 94 0.01 -18.63 -15.41
N LEU A 95 -0.44 -17.39 -15.17
CA LEU A 95 -0.25 -16.27 -16.11
C LEU A 95 1.22 -16.01 -16.40
N TYR A 96 2.06 -15.90 -15.36
CA TYR A 96 3.49 -15.65 -15.54
C TYR A 96 4.24 -16.84 -16.14
N LYS A 97 3.86 -18.05 -15.75
CA LYS A 97 4.51 -19.29 -16.20
C LYS A 97 4.31 -19.55 -17.69
N ASN A 98 3.11 -19.32 -18.21
CA ASN A 98 2.71 -19.65 -19.59
C ASN A 98 3.01 -18.53 -20.60
N ARG A 99 3.60 -17.42 -20.16
CA ARG A 99 3.82 -16.26 -21.04
C ARG A 99 4.97 -16.54 -22.04
N PRO A 100 4.74 -16.28 -23.35
CA PRO A 100 5.62 -16.80 -24.39
C PRO A 100 7.05 -16.24 -24.35
N ASP A 101 7.29 -14.96 -24.08
CA ASP A 101 8.67 -14.43 -24.25
C ASP A 101 9.09 -13.27 -23.32
N ASP A 102 8.20 -12.60 -22.59
CA ASP A 102 8.58 -11.46 -21.73
C ASP A 102 8.33 -11.74 -20.24
N ASP A 103 9.33 -11.47 -19.40
CA ASP A 103 9.16 -11.43 -17.94
C ASP A 103 8.42 -10.16 -17.47
N ILE A 104 8.22 -9.21 -18.39
CA ILE A 104 7.45 -7.99 -18.17
C ILE A 104 6.03 -8.23 -18.64
N MET A 105 5.06 -7.99 -17.75
CA MET A 105 3.64 -8.06 -18.02
C MET A 105 3.04 -6.65 -18.03
N PRO A 106 3.12 -5.90 -19.16
CA PRO A 106 2.58 -4.54 -19.24
C PRO A 106 1.05 -4.47 -19.06
N ASP A 107 0.38 -5.60 -19.26
CA ASP A 107 -1.06 -5.82 -19.13
C ASP A 107 -1.45 -6.45 -17.77
N ALA A 108 -0.55 -6.45 -16.78
CA ALA A 108 -0.75 -7.13 -15.49
C ALA A 108 -2.04 -6.70 -14.80
N GLU A 109 -2.33 -5.41 -14.81
CA GLU A 109 -3.54 -4.85 -14.23
C GLU A 109 -4.80 -5.47 -14.87
N ARG A 110 -4.85 -5.53 -16.20
CA ARG A 110 -6.01 -6.07 -16.93
C ARG A 110 -6.15 -7.57 -16.73
N GLU A 111 -5.06 -8.33 -16.86
CA GLU A 111 -5.15 -9.78 -16.69
C GLU A 111 -5.47 -10.15 -15.24
N ILE A 112 -4.72 -9.63 -14.27
CA ILE A 112 -4.89 -10.03 -12.87
C ILE A 112 -6.17 -9.42 -12.29
N CYS A 113 -6.33 -8.09 -12.30
CA CYS A 113 -7.41 -7.46 -11.53
C CYS A 113 -8.77 -7.51 -12.24
N PHE A 114 -8.81 -7.31 -13.56
CA PHE A 114 -10.05 -7.27 -14.33
C PHE A 114 -10.50 -8.65 -14.79
N ASN A 115 -9.60 -9.48 -15.34
CA ASN A 115 -9.99 -10.75 -15.96
C ASN A 115 -10.00 -11.90 -14.96
N HIS A 116 -8.97 -12.05 -14.14
CA HIS A 116 -8.85 -13.19 -13.23
C HIS A 116 -9.54 -12.95 -11.89
N ALA A 117 -9.15 -11.91 -11.16
CA ALA A 117 -9.64 -11.65 -9.81
C ALA A 117 -11.01 -10.96 -9.77
N GLN A 118 -11.43 -10.31 -10.87
CA GLN A 118 -12.72 -9.61 -10.99
C GLN A 118 -12.95 -8.54 -9.89
N TYR A 119 -11.88 -7.95 -9.36
CA TYR A 119 -11.97 -6.88 -8.36
C TYR A 119 -12.05 -5.49 -8.99
N CYS A 120 -11.59 -5.34 -10.23
CA CYS A 120 -11.54 -4.05 -10.92
C CYS A 120 -12.69 -3.85 -11.90
N GLU A 121 -13.19 -2.61 -11.95
CA GLU A 121 -14.13 -2.12 -12.96
C GLU A 121 -13.55 -0.89 -13.68
N GLU A 122 -13.97 -0.63 -14.93
CA GLU A 122 -13.36 0.42 -15.77
C GLU A 122 -13.47 1.81 -15.13
N TRP A 123 -14.54 2.08 -14.37
CA TRP A 123 -14.73 3.35 -13.68
C TRP A 123 -13.70 3.60 -12.56
N MET A 124 -13.00 2.55 -12.08
CA MET A 124 -11.95 2.65 -11.07
C MET A 124 -10.63 3.20 -11.64
N LEU A 125 -10.40 3.07 -12.95
CA LEU A 125 -9.16 3.54 -13.58
C LEU A 125 -9.06 5.07 -13.54
N PRO A 126 -7.94 5.65 -13.06
CA PRO A 126 -7.80 7.10 -12.97
C PRO A 126 -7.90 7.76 -14.35
N THR A 127 -8.56 8.90 -14.39
CA THR A 127 -8.76 9.74 -15.57
C THR A 127 -8.00 11.06 -15.43
N ASP A 128 -7.87 11.81 -16.52
CA ASP A 128 -7.25 13.15 -16.49
C ASP A 128 -8.02 14.10 -15.54
N GLU A 129 -9.34 13.94 -15.42
CA GLU A 129 -10.17 14.72 -14.51
C GLU A 129 -9.83 14.44 -13.04
N ASP A 130 -9.53 13.18 -12.70
CA ASP A 130 -9.18 12.77 -11.33
C ASP A 130 -7.93 13.51 -10.83
N THR A 131 -6.94 13.72 -11.70
CA THR A 131 -5.66 14.38 -11.34
C THR A 131 -5.64 15.90 -11.58
N THR A 132 -6.75 16.46 -12.06
CA THR A 132 -6.88 17.89 -12.34
C THR A 132 -7.30 18.65 -11.07
N TRP A 133 -6.35 19.34 -10.45
CA TRP A 133 -6.62 20.23 -9.30
C TRP A 133 -6.04 21.61 -9.57
N THR A 134 -6.90 22.63 -9.77
CA THR A 134 -6.46 23.99 -10.09
C THR A 134 -6.53 24.92 -8.89
N ARG A 135 -5.87 26.09 -9.00
CA ARG A 135 -5.92 27.11 -7.95
C ARG A 135 -7.34 27.64 -7.71
N GLU A 136 -8.13 27.77 -8.76
CA GLU A 136 -9.53 28.21 -8.67
C GLU A 136 -10.39 27.18 -7.93
N MET A 137 -10.13 25.88 -8.13
CA MET A 137 -10.78 24.79 -7.39
C MET A 137 -10.40 24.83 -5.92
N GLU A 138 -9.11 25.03 -5.61
CA GLU A 138 -8.61 25.19 -4.23
C GLU A 138 -9.26 26.41 -3.55
N GLU A 139 -9.34 27.57 -4.20
CA GLU A 139 -10.01 28.76 -3.65
C GLU A 139 -11.50 28.52 -3.33
N GLN A 140 -12.17 27.65 -4.09
CA GLN A 140 -13.55 27.26 -3.82
C GLN A 140 -13.63 26.26 -2.67
N TYR A 141 -12.74 25.27 -2.65
CA TYR A 141 -12.64 24.27 -1.59
C TYR A 141 -12.42 24.94 -0.22
N VAL A 142 -11.49 25.89 -0.15
CA VAL A 142 -11.14 26.63 1.07
C VAL A 142 -12.31 27.45 1.62
N LYS A 143 -13.21 27.96 0.77
CA LYS A 143 -14.42 28.68 1.23
C LYS A 143 -15.37 27.78 2.03
N ILE A 144 -15.38 26.49 1.75
CA ILE A 144 -16.28 25.51 2.37
C ILE A 144 -15.58 24.82 3.55
N HIS A 145 -14.33 24.42 3.37
CA HIS A 145 -13.60 23.54 4.29
C HIS A 145 -12.53 24.25 5.14
N GLY A 146 -12.20 25.51 4.83
CA GLY A 146 -11.05 26.21 5.42
C GLY A 146 -9.74 25.92 4.68
N PRO A 147 -8.64 26.59 5.06
CA PRO A 147 -7.35 26.41 4.41
C PRO A 147 -6.80 24.99 4.65
N ASP A 148 -6.45 24.29 3.56
CA ASP A 148 -5.75 23.02 3.66
C ASP A 148 -4.26 23.27 3.98
N PRO A 149 -3.73 22.75 5.11
CA PRO A 149 -2.34 22.94 5.49
C PRO A 149 -1.34 22.38 4.47
N TYR A 150 -1.78 21.57 3.50
CA TYR A 150 -0.95 20.96 2.46
C TYR A 150 -1.41 21.24 1.03
N GLY A 151 -2.30 22.23 0.83
CA GLY A 151 -2.70 22.68 -0.51
C GLY A 151 -1.54 23.34 -1.29
N PHE A 152 -1.85 23.99 -2.42
CA PHE A 152 -0.86 24.64 -3.30
C PHE A 152 0.02 25.75 -2.67
N GLY A 153 -0.15 26.06 -1.37
CA GLY A 153 0.65 27.07 -0.66
C GLY A 153 0.77 26.84 0.85
N GLY A 154 0.44 25.65 1.34
CA GLY A 154 0.48 25.33 2.77
C GLY A 154 1.80 24.68 3.17
N LEU A 155 2.74 25.49 3.64
CA LEU A 155 3.49 25.10 4.84
C LEU A 155 2.96 26.03 5.92
N PRO A 156 2.32 25.54 6.99
CA PRO A 156 2.02 26.41 8.11
C PRO A 156 3.34 27.01 8.63
N PRO A 157 3.34 28.26 9.10
CA PRO A 157 4.51 28.81 9.78
C PRO A 157 4.91 27.86 10.92
N GLN A 158 6.22 27.66 11.08
CA GLN A 158 6.87 26.69 11.98
C GLN A 158 6.37 26.70 13.45
N ASN A 159 5.59 27.71 13.85
CA ASN A 159 5.02 27.88 15.19
C ASN A 159 3.71 27.10 15.43
N GLU A 160 3.11 26.48 14.41
CA GLU A 160 1.84 25.74 14.56
C GLU A 160 1.98 24.21 14.42
N MET A 161 3.19 23.69 14.24
CA MET A 161 3.41 22.25 14.33
C MET A 161 3.36 21.81 15.81
N PRO A 162 2.57 20.80 16.17
CA PRO A 162 2.67 20.16 17.48
C PRO A 162 4.10 19.65 17.67
N ASP A 163 4.70 19.98 18.81
CA ASP A 163 6.02 19.51 19.18
C ASP A 163 5.94 18.03 19.59
N PHE A 164 6.03 17.13 18.60
CA PHE A 164 6.05 15.68 18.80
C PHE A 164 7.29 15.18 19.56
N SER A 165 8.26 16.04 19.87
CA SER A 165 9.39 15.63 20.71
C SER A 165 8.98 15.32 22.15
N LYS A 166 7.87 15.90 22.65
CA LYS A 166 7.39 15.65 24.01
C LYS A 166 6.71 14.30 24.21
N ASP A 167 6.13 13.70 23.15
CA ASP A 167 5.45 12.40 23.26
C ASP A 167 6.42 11.21 23.22
N TYR A 168 7.68 11.42 22.80
CA TYR A 168 8.71 10.38 22.84
C TYR A 168 9.34 10.21 24.22
N ASP A 169 9.42 11.27 25.04
CA ASP A 169 10.02 11.21 26.38
C ASP A 169 9.14 10.44 27.39
N ASP A 170 7.81 10.39 27.20
CA ASP A 170 6.89 9.68 28.11
C ASP A 170 6.84 8.16 27.87
N MET A 171 7.28 7.66 26.70
CA MET A 171 7.32 6.22 26.42
C MET A 171 8.56 5.52 26.99
N GLU A 172 9.69 6.22 27.17
CA GLU A 172 10.90 5.62 27.77
C GLU A 172 10.75 5.37 29.28
N GLN A 173 9.91 6.12 29.99
CA GLN A 173 9.73 5.91 31.44
C GLN A 173 8.81 4.73 31.77
N GLN A 174 7.99 4.26 30.83
CA GLN A 174 7.04 3.18 31.09
C GLN A 174 7.61 1.78 30.81
N SER A 175 8.71 1.67 30.03
CA SER A 175 9.38 0.39 29.77
C SER A 175 10.20 -0.13 30.96
N ASP A 176 10.66 0.75 31.85
CA ASP A 176 11.58 0.36 32.94
C ASP A 176 10.88 -0.21 34.19
N GLU A 177 9.57 -0.03 34.36
CA GLU A 177 8.84 -0.55 35.54
C GLU A 177 8.22 -1.95 35.34
N ILE A 178 8.10 -2.44 34.10
CA ILE A 178 7.43 -3.73 33.83
C ILE A 178 8.37 -4.93 34.03
N ASP A 179 9.70 -4.72 34.00
CA ASP A 179 10.68 -5.81 33.99
C ASP A 179 11.20 -6.25 35.39
N LEU A 180 10.56 -5.80 36.48
CA LEU A 180 10.97 -6.14 37.87
C LEU A 180 9.96 -6.97 38.68
N GLN A 181 8.83 -7.39 38.10
CA GLN A 181 7.82 -8.18 38.82
C GLN A 181 7.69 -9.65 38.36
N ALA A 182 8.46 -10.10 37.36
CA ALA A 182 8.33 -11.45 36.81
C ALA A 182 9.22 -12.53 37.46
N GLU A 183 10.09 -12.22 38.43
CA GLU A 183 11.05 -13.20 38.99
C GLU A 183 10.78 -13.73 40.41
N ASN A 184 9.65 -13.41 41.08
CA ASN A 184 9.46 -13.80 42.50
C ASN A 184 8.24 -14.67 42.85
N GLU A 185 7.71 -15.50 41.94
CA GLU A 185 6.68 -16.50 42.28
C GLU A 185 6.95 -17.90 41.71
N LYS A 186 8.16 -18.42 41.91
CA LYS A 186 8.43 -19.85 41.85
C LYS A 186 9.37 -20.29 42.97
N ASP A 187 8.86 -20.34 44.20
CA ASP A 187 9.24 -21.33 45.21
C ASP A 187 8.24 -21.26 46.38
N GLU A 188 7.88 -22.45 46.93
CA GLU A 188 6.91 -22.73 48.01
C GLU A 188 5.43 -22.63 47.56
N LEU A 189 4.66 -23.72 47.38
CA LEU A 189 4.47 -24.91 48.22
C LEU A 189 3.81 -26.06 47.42
#